data_AF-A0A2G9YCJ8-F1
#
_entry.id   AF-A0A2G9YCJ8-F1
#
_cell.length_a   1.000
_cell.length_b   1.000
_cell.length_c   1.000
_cell.angle_alpha   90.00
_cell.angle_beta   90.00
_cell.angle_gamma   90.00
#
_symmetry.space_group_name_H-M   'P 1'
#
loop_
_entity.id
_entity.type
_entity.pdbx_description
1 polymer ?
#
loop_
_entity_poly.entity_id
_entity_poly.type
_entity_poly.pdbx_seq_one_letter_code
_entity_poly.pdbx_strand_id
1 'polypeptide(L)' 'MQRLVSGIRPTEKVHIGNYLGALANWVKLQDKYECFF' A
#
# COMPACT_ATOMS: atom_id res chain seq x y z
N MET A 1 7.87 -17.87 -1.04
CA MET A 1 7.04 -16.71 -1.44
C MET A 1 6.68 -15.94 -0.18
N GLN A 2 7.07 -14.66 -0.08
CA GLN A 2 6.78 -13.83 1.10
C GLN A 2 5.48 -13.04 0.86
N ARG A 3 4.65 -12.91 1.90
CA ARG A 3 3.33 -12.26 1.82
C ARG A 3 3.37 -10.92 2.53
N LEU A 4 2.77 -9.91 1.92
CA LEU A 4 2.64 -8.56 2.47
C LEU A 4 1.15 -8.25 2.68
N VAL A 5 0.80 -7.83 3.90
CA VAL A 5 -0.56 -7.35 4.22
C VAL A 5 -0.47 -5.90 4.67
N SER A 6 -1.23 -5.01 4.03
CA SER A 6 -1.20 -3.58 4.39
C SER A 6 -2.57 -2.94 4.17
N GLY A 7 -3.20 -2.42 5.23
CA GLY A 7 -4.50 -1.76 5.14
C GLY A 7 -4.42 -0.25 5.33
N ILE A 8 -5.28 0.49 4.63
CA ILE A 8 -5.53 1.92 4.88
C ILE A 8 -6.87 2.06 5.59
N ARG A 9 -6.89 2.87 6.66
CA ARG A 9 -8.14 3.29 7.30
C ARG A 9 -9.01 4.03 6.26
N PRO A 10 -10.28 3.67 6.08
CA PRO A 10 -11.19 4.40 5.21
C PRO A 10 -11.55 5.75 5.86
N THR A 11 -10.66 6.73 5.70
CA THR A 11 -10.91 8.15 6.00
C THR A 11 -11.31 8.86 4.72
N GLU A 12 -12.10 9.94 4.82
CA GLU A 12 -12.74 10.62 3.68
C GLU A 12 -11.89 10.71 2.40
N LYS A 13 -10.87 11.58 2.37
CA LYS A 13 -10.01 11.76 1.20
C LYS A 13 -8.61 11.29 1.51
N VAL A 14 -8.03 10.51 0.61
CA VAL A 14 -6.62 10.14 0.65
C VAL A 14 -5.80 11.39 0.41
N HIS A 15 -4.96 11.75 1.37
CA HIS A 15 -4.05 12.89 1.24
C HIS A 15 -2.79 12.50 0.46
N ILE A 16 -2.10 13.49 -0.11
CA ILE A 16 -0.83 13.30 -0.86
C ILE A 16 0.22 12.56 0.00
N GLY A 17 0.23 12.79 1.31
CA GLY A 17 1.12 12.09 2.25
C GLY A 17 0.87 10.59 2.30
N ASN A 18 -0.40 10.15 2.29
CA ASN A 18 -0.77 8.74 2.24
C ASN A 18 -0.34 8.11 0.91
N TYR A 19 -0.45 8.86 -0.18
CA TYR A 19 -0.01 8.41 -1.49
C TYR A 19 1.51 8.18 -1.55
N LEU A 20 2.28 9.20 -1.15
CA LEU A 20 3.75 9.15 -1.18
C LEU A 20 4.33 8.18 -0.14
N GLY A 21 3.67 8.05 1.01
CA GLY A 21 4.14 7.20 2.11
C GLY A 21 3.80 5.72 1.95
N ALA A 22 2.59 5.40 1.49
CA ALA A 22 2.11 4.01 1.44
C ALA A 22 1.80 3.54 0.01
N LEU A 23 0.90 4.21 -0.71
CA LEU A 23 0.38 3.71 -1.99
C LEU A 23 1.47 3.56 -3.06
N ALA A 24 2.39 4.54 -3.18
CA ALA A 24 3.50 4.47 -4.13
C ALA A 24 4.47 3.31 -3.82
N ASN A 25 4.62 2.95 -2.54
CA ASN A 25 5.44 1.82 -2.12
C ASN A 25 4.72 0.49 -2.37
N TRP A 26 3.41 0.43 -2.15
CA TRP A 26 2.60 -0.77 -2.43
C TRP A 26 2.71 -1.21 -3.88
N VAL A 27 2.65 -0.26 -4.83
CA VAL A 27 2.81 -0.57 -6.27
C VAL A 27 4.16 -1.22 -6.54
N LYS A 28 5.26 -0.70 -5.97
CA LYS A 28 6.61 -1.26 -6.14
C LYS A 28 6.80 -2.63 -5.49
N LEU A 29 5.99 -2.96 -4.48
CA LEU A 29 6.10 -4.21 -3.72
C LEU A 29 5.32 -5.35 -4.38
N GLN A 30 4.36 -5.06 -5.26
CA GLN A 30 3.58 -6.07 -5.99
C GLN A 30 4.47 -6.99 -6.85
N ASP A 31 5.58 -6.47 -7.38
CA ASP A 31 6.51 -7.27 -8.19
C ASP A 31 7.36 -8.25 -7.35
N LYS A 32 7.41 -8.05 -6.03
CA LYS A 32 8.31 -8.80 -5.12
C LYS A 32 7.57 -9.69 -4.12
N TYR A 33 6.30 -9.38 -3.81
CA TYR A 33 5.53 -10.03 -2.76
C TYR A 33 4.13 -10.39 -3.25
N GLU A 34 3.57 -11.44 -2.65
CA GLU A 34 2.14 -11.70 -2.76
C GLU A 34 1.42 -10.73 -1.81
N CYS A 35 0.78 -9.70 -2.39
CA CYS A 35 0.22 -8.57 -1.64
C CYS A 35 -1.29 -8.70 -1.40
N PHE A 36 -1.72 -8.34 -0.18
CA PHE A 36 -3.10 -8.18 0.24
C PHE A 36 -3.27 -6.76 0.81
N PHE A 37 -4.21 -5.98 0.26
CA PHE A 37 -4.45 -4.59 0.63
C PHE A 37 -5.85 -4.38 1.23
#